data_AF-A0A6A9S3D1-F1
#
_entry.id   AF-A0A6A9S3D1-F1
#
_cell.length_a   1.000
_cell.length_b   1.000
_cell.length_c   1.000
_cell.angle_alpha   90.00
_cell.angle_beta   90.00
_cell.angle_gamma   90.00
#
_symmetry.space_group_name_H-M   'P 1'
#
loop_
_entity.id
_entity.type
_entity.pdbx_description
1 polymer ?
#
loop_
_entity_poly.entity_id
_entity_poly.type
_entity_poly.pdbx_seq_one_letter_code
_entity_poly.pdbx_strand_id
1 'polypeptide(L)'
;MVLLLLVATQLPDVIDKPLAWTVAILPSGRMLAHSLVVSLPVLTILVLLAARQSYGRHAVVFSAGYLSHIAGDFYPIVRLGTDYYFFPNLFWPLLSATPDRTPSFAAHSPDSLLSLAVPVIVFGLAISYSLVTVYWRYEQVSAEIPQR
;
A
#
# COMPACT_ATOMS: atom_id res chain seq x y z
N MET A 1 -11.67 9.31 -3.58
CA MET A 1 -10.25 9.49 -3.24
C MET A 1 -9.83 8.61 -2.07
N VAL A 2 -10.61 8.53 -0.99
CA VAL A 2 -10.30 7.66 0.15
C VAL A 2 -10.18 6.19 -0.26
N LEU A 3 -11.11 5.66 -1.06
CA LEU A 3 -10.99 4.29 -1.59
C LEU A 3 -9.67 4.04 -2.35
N LEU A 4 -9.22 5.02 -3.14
CA LEU A 4 -7.96 4.90 -3.87
C LEU A 4 -6.76 4.86 -2.91
N LEU A 5 -6.78 5.66 -1.84
CA LEU A 5 -5.76 5.63 -0.80
C LEU A 5 -5.76 4.33 -0.02
N LEU A 6 -6.93 3.77 0.29
CA LEU A 6 -7.05 2.46 0.92
C LEU A 6 -6.39 1.40 0.06
N VAL A 7 -6.72 1.33 -1.24
CA VAL A 7 -6.07 0.38 -2.15
C VAL A 7 -4.57 0.64 -2.26
N ALA A 8 -4.17 1.89 -2.49
CA ALA A 8 -2.77 2.25 -2.71
C ALA A 8 -1.87 1.92 -1.52
N THR A 9 -2.33 2.20 -0.30
CA THR A 9 -1.58 1.90 0.91
C THR A 9 -1.44 0.41 1.14
N GLN A 10 -2.46 -0.40 0.86
CA GLN A 10 -2.37 -1.85 1.09
C GLN A 10 -1.59 -2.60 0.00
N LEU A 11 -1.45 -2.01 -1.19
CA LEU A 11 -0.92 -2.71 -2.36
C LEU A 11 0.49 -3.31 -2.18
N PRO A 12 1.48 -2.64 -1.56
CA PRO A 12 2.80 -3.23 -1.35
C PRO A 12 2.75 -4.54 -0.58
N ASP A 13 1.95 -4.58 0.48
CA ASP A 13 1.76 -5.76 1.34
C ASP A 13 1.00 -6.87 0.62
N VAL A 14 -0.04 -6.53 -0.15
CA VAL A 14 -0.82 -7.50 -0.94
C VAL A 14 0.03 -8.18 -2.01
N ILE A 15 1.10 -7.53 -2.49
CA ILE A 15 2.05 -8.13 -3.43
C ILE A 15 3.09 -8.96 -2.67
N ASP A 16 3.84 -8.34 -1.76
CA ASP A 16 5.04 -8.97 -1.20
C ASP A 16 4.70 -10.10 -0.23
N LYS A 17 3.70 -9.92 0.65
CA LYS A 17 3.41 -10.90 1.71
C LYS A 17 2.91 -12.23 1.16
N PRO A 18 1.94 -12.31 0.22
CA PRO A 18 1.56 -13.59 -0.36
C PRO A 18 2.70 -14.27 -1.12
N LEU A 19 3.48 -13.49 -1.87
CA LEU A 19 4.61 -14.00 -2.64
C LEU A 19 5.73 -14.55 -1.73
N ALA A 20 5.94 -13.97 -0.56
CA ALA A 20 6.93 -14.43 0.40
C ALA A 20 6.42 -15.52 1.35
N TRP A 21 5.23 -15.34 1.92
CA TRP A 21 4.73 -16.12 3.05
C TRP A 21 3.84 -17.30 2.65
N THR A 22 3.33 -17.34 1.42
CA THR A 22 2.43 -18.41 0.95
C THR A 22 3.09 -19.27 -0.12
N VAL A 23 3.65 -18.65 -1.16
CA VAL A 23 4.22 -19.36 -2.30
C VAL A 23 5.75 -19.36 -2.34
N ALA A 24 6.41 -18.72 -1.37
CA ALA A 24 7.86 -18.70 -1.18
C ALA A 24 8.68 -18.30 -2.43
N ILE A 25 8.13 -17.42 -3.26
CA ILE A 25 8.82 -16.85 -4.44
C ILE A 25 9.80 -15.76 -4.00
N LEU A 26 9.41 -14.93 -3.03
CA LEU A 26 10.25 -13.86 -2.49
C LEU A 26 10.85 -14.29 -1.14
N PRO A 27 12.11 -13.91 -0.84
CA PRO A 27 12.73 -14.22 0.45
C PRO A 27 12.16 -13.39 1.61
N SER A 28 11.50 -12.26 1.34
CA SER A 28 10.89 -11.41 2.36
C SER A 28 9.59 -10.77 1.86
N GLY A 29 8.62 -10.67 2.77
CA GLY A 29 7.32 -10.01 2.58
C GLY A 29 7.40 -8.48 2.60
N ARG A 30 8.60 -7.92 2.66
CA ARG A 30 8.89 -6.49 2.53
C ARG A 30 10.12 -6.33 1.64
N MET A 31 9.99 -6.52 0.33
CA MET A 31 11.11 -6.54 -0.61
C MET A 31 10.80 -5.95 -1.99
N LEU A 32 10.00 -6.63 -2.81
CA LEU A 32 9.85 -6.28 -4.23
C LEU A 32 9.04 -4.98 -4.40
N ALA A 33 7.80 -5.00 -3.91
CA ALA A 33 6.90 -3.86 -3.96
C ALA A 33 7.31 -2.75 -2.99
N HIS A 34 8.02 -3.11 -1.92
CA HIS A 34 8.57 -2.16 -0.95
C HIS A 34 9.89 -1.51 -1.35
N SER A 35 10.55 -1.99 -2.41
CA SER A 35 11.78 -1.37 -2.89
C SER A 35 11.51 -0.02 -3.55
N LEU A 36 12.27 1.03 -3.18
CA LEU A 36 12.24 2.32 -3.87
C LEU A 36 12.87 2.26 -5.26
N VAL A 37 13.84 1.35 -5.47
CA VAL A 37 14.49 1.16 -6.78
C VAL A 37 13.48 0.61 -7.80
N VAL A 38 12.53 -0.21 -7.34
CA VAL A 38 11.46 -0.77 -8.19
C VAL A 38 10.24 0.14 -8.23
N SER A 39 9.76 0.58 -7.06
CA SER A 39 8.49 1.31 -6.97
C SER A 39 8.55 2.71 -7.57
N LEU A 40 9.64 3.47 -7.39
CA LEU A 40 9.71 4.84 -7.92
C LEU A 40 9.62 4.90 -9.46
N PRO A 41 10.35 4.07 -10.23
CA PRO A 41 10.15 4.00 -11.68
C PRO A 41 8.73 3.59 -12.07
N VAL A 42 8.16 2.56 -11.42
CA VAL A 42 6.80 2.07 -11.71
C VAL A 42 5.76 3.17 -11.47
N LEU A 43 5.84 3.86 -10.33
CA LEU A 43 4.93 4.94 -9.98
C LEU A 43 5.11 6.14 -10.91
N THR A 44 6.34 6.45 -11.32
CA THR A 44 6.62 7.51 -12.29
C THR A 44 5.97 7.19 -13.64
N ILE A 45 6.14 5.98 -14.15
CA ILE A 45 5.49 5.52 -15.39
C ILE A 45 3.97 5.59 -15.25
N LEU A 46 3.42 5.12 -14.13
CA LEU A 46 1.98 5.19 -13.84
C LEU A 46 1.46 6.64 -13.93
N VAL A 47 2.14 7.59 -13.27
CA VAL A 47 1.76 9.01 -13.28
C VAL A 47 1.83 9.59 -14.69
N LEU A 48 2.91 9.32 -15.43
CA LEU A 48 3.09 9.82 -16.79
C LEU A 48 2.01 9.29 -17.75
N LEU A 49 1.66 8.02 -17.65
CA LEU A 49 0.60 7.41 -18.48
C LEU A 49 -0.78 7.93 -18.09
N ALA A 50 -1.08 8.04 -16.79
CA ALA A 50 -2.36 8.53 -16.29
C ALA A 50 -2.57 10.02 -16.60
N ALA A 51 -1.50 10.82 -16.59
CA ALA A 51 -1.56 12.24 -16.95
C ALA A 51 -2.03 12.43 -18.39
N ARG A 52 -1.67 11.53 -19.31
CA ARG A 52 -2.12 11.57 -20.71
C ARG A 52 -3.61 11.25 -20.89
N GLN A 53 -4.24 10.67 -19.88
CA GLN A 53 -5.64 10.22 -19.91
C GLN A 53 -6.53 11.04 -18.95
N SER A 54 -6.10 12.22 -18.53
CA SER A 54 -6.82 13.08 -17.56
C SER A 54 -7.01 12.46 -16.16
N TYR A 55 -6.27 11.39 -15.83
CA TYR A 55 -6.25 10.75 -14.50
C TYR A 55 -5.07 11.18 -13.63
N GLY A 56 -4.26 12.16 -14.06
CA GLY A 56 -3.02 12.56 -13.39
C GLY A 56 -3.17 12.83 -11.89
N ARG A 57 -4.23 13.55 -11.47
CA ARG A 57 -4.51 13.80 -10.04
C ARG A 57 -4.71 12.51 -9.24
N HIS A 58 -5.42 11.53 -9.80
CA HIS A 58 -5.65 10.23 -9.15
C HIS A 58 -4.35 9.45 -9.02
N ALA A 59 -3.52 9.43 -10.07
CA ALA A 59 -2.24 8.74 -10.04
C ALA A 59 -1.26 9.33 -9.02
N VAL A 60 -1.23 10.66 -8.85
CA VAL A 60 -0.44 11.31 -7.80
C VAL A 60 -0.92 10.92 -6.41
N VAL A 61 -2.24 10.95 -6.16
CA VAL A 61 -2.83 10.53 -4.88
C VAL A 61 -2.53 9.06 -4.59
N PHE A 62 -2.65 8.19 -5.61
CA PHE A 62 -2.29 6.78 -5.50
C PHE A 62 -0.81 6.62 -5.13
N SER A 63 0.09 7.28 -5.87
CA SER A 63 1.53 7.19 -5.62
C SER A 63 1.91 7.68 -4.23
N ALA A 64 1.27 8.76 -3.76
CA ALA A 64 1.46 9.26 -2.40
C ALA A 64 1.00 8.24 -1.34
N GLY A 65 -0.16 7.59 -1.55
CA GLY A 65 -0.63 6.51 -0.66
C GLY A 65 0.34 5.33 -0.62
N TYR A 66 0.80 4.87 -1.79
CA TYR A 66 1.76 3.78 -1.91
C TYR A 66 3.09 4.10 -1.18
N LEU A 67 3.65 5.29 -1.44
CA LEU A 67 4.91 5.70 -0.81
C LEU A 67 4.76 5.96 0.70
N SER A 68 3.59 6.40 1.15
CA SER A 68 3.33 6.57 2.59
C SER A 68 3.34 5.24 3.35
N HIS A 69 2.88 4.15 2.72
CA HIS A 69 2.98 2.81 3.30
C HIS A 69 4.43 2.40 3.47
N ILE A 70 5.24 2.51 2.41
CA ILE A 70 6.69 2.23 2.47
C ILE A 70 7.34 3.09 3.56
N ALA A 71 7.04 4.40 3.61
CA ALA A 71 7.59 5.29 4.61
C ALA A 71 7.22 4.86 6.04
N GLY A 72 6.00 4.39 6.28
CA GLY A 72 5.57 3.85 7.58
C GLY A 72 6.34 2.59 7.95
N ASP A 73 6.46 1.64 7.02
CA ASP A 73 7.14 0.37 7.22
C ASP A 73 8.65 0.52 7.48
N PHE A 74 9.26 1.52 6.86
CA PHE A 74 10.70 1.83 6.97
C PHE A 74 11.02 3.01 7.89
N TYR A 75 10.02 3.56 8.58
CA TYR A 75 10.23 4.62 9.57
C TYR A 75 11.34 4.32 10.61
N PRO A 76 11.55 3.07 11.07
CA PRO A 76 12.66 2.75 11.98
C PRO A 76 14.05 3.15 11.48
N ILE A 77 14.27 3.32 10.16
CA ILE A 77 15.54 3.84 9.59
C ILE A 77 15.92 5.19 10.20
N VAL A 78 14.94 6.03 10.56
CA VAL A 78 15.22 7.35 11.16
C VAL A 78 16.01 7.22 12.48
N ARG A 79 15.81 6.13 13.22
CA ARG A 79 16.51 5.88 14.50
C ARG A 79 17.65 4.88 14.38
N LEU A 80 17.47 3.84 13.56
CA LEU A 80 18.41 2.71 13.45
C LEU A 80 19.37 2.84 12.26
N GLY A 81 19.14 3.78 11.35
CA GLY A 81 19.94 3.94 10.14
C GLY A 81 20.03 2.65 9.33
N THR A 82 21.25 2.31 8.92
CA THR A 82 21.55 1.08 8.15
C THR A 82 21.45 -0.20 8.98
N ASP A 83 21.39 -0.10 10.31
CA ASP A 83 21.27 -1.27 11.20
C ASP A 83 19.84 -1.80 11.29
N TYR A 84 18.87 -1.07 10.70
CA TYR A 84 17.52 -1.59 10.56
C TYR A 84 17.54 -2.87 9.71
N TYR A 85 16.99 -3.96 10.26
CA TYR A 85 17.09 -5.30 9.67
C TYR A 85 16.66 -5.38 8.19
N PHE A 86 15.60 -4.66 7.83
CA PHE A 86 15.06 -4.64 6.47
C PHE A 86 15.64 -3.52 5.59
N PHE A 87 16.57 -2.70 6.10
CA PHE A 87 17.18 -1.58 5.34
C PHE A 87 17.63 -1.98 3.92
N PRO A 88 18.34 -3.11 3.71
CA PRO A 88 18.76 -3.50 2.37
C PRO A 88 17.59 -3.70 1.39
N ASN A 89 16.45 -4.17 1.88
CA ASN A 89 15.28 -4.48 1.06
C ASN A 89 14.67 -3.23 0.42
N LEU A 90 14.81 -2.06 1.05
CA LEU A 90 14.37 -0.78 0.48
C LEU A 90 15.08 -0.45 -0.85
N PHE A 91 16.28 -0.99 -1.04
CA PHE A 91 17.14 -0.74 -2.19
C PHE A 91 17.32 -1.96 -3.08
N TRP A 92 16.54 -3.02 -2.89
CA TRP A 92 16.58 -4.20 -3.76
C TRP A 92 16.22 -3.83 -5.21
N PRO A 93 16.90 -4.32 -6.26
CA PRO A 93 17.95 -5.35 -6.26
C PRO A 93 19.38 -4.81 -6.15
N LEU A 94 19.58 -3.52 -5.88
CA LEU A 94 20.95 -2.96 -5.74
C LEU A 94 21.65 -3.51 -4.50
N LEU A 95 20.89 -3.75 -3.43
CA LEU A 95 21.34 -4.48 -2.26
C LEU A 95 20.66 -5.85 -2.19
N SER A 96 21.38 -6.84 -1.67
CA SER A 96 20.82 -8.17 -1.41
C SER A 96 19.76 -8.07 -0.32
N ALA A 97 18.60 -8.68 -0.55
CA ALA A 97 17.51 -8.64 0.42
C ALA A 97 17.84 -9.49 1.64
N THR A 98 17.48 -8.97 2.81
CA THR A 98 17.39 -9.70 4.05
C THR A 98 16.09 -10.52 4.06
N PRO A 99 16.16 -11.86 4.20
CA PRO A 99 14.98 -12.71 4.27
C PRO A 99 14.16 -12.49 5.55
N ASP A 100 12.88 -12.85 5.52
CA ASP A 100 12.09 -12.90 6.75
C ASP A 100 12.54 -14.08 7.62
N ARG A 101 12.65 -13.85 8.94
CA ARG A 101 13.04 -14.91 9.89
C ARG A 101 11.99 -16.00 10.02
N THR A 102 10.71 -15.63 9.87
CA THR A 102 9.56 -16.51 10.04
C THR A 102 8.49 -16.17 8.99
N PRO A 103 8.66 -16.59 7.73
CA PRO A 103 7.77 -16.22 6.62
C PRO A 103 6.42 -16.95 6.72
N SER A 104 5.49 -16.41 7.50
CA SER A 104 4.11 -16.89 7.53
C SER A 104 3.16 -15.82 8.06
N PHE A 105 1.89 -15.86 7.63
CA PHE A 105 0.84 -15.03 8.22
C PHE A 105 0.58 -15.37 9.68
N ALA A 106 0.63 -16.66 10.04
CA ALA A 106 0.40 -17.13 11.41
C ALA A 106 1.50 -16.65 12.37
N ALA A 107 2.76 -16.60 11.94
CA ALA A 107 3.86 -16.08 12.78
C ALA A 107 3.78 -14.57 13.04
N HIS A 108 3.03 -13.84 12.23
CA HIS A 108 2.80 -12.40 12.38
C HIS A 108 1.38 -12.10 12.85
N SER A 109 0.69 -13.07 13.47
CA SER A 109 -0.61 -12.85 14.07
C SER A 109 -0.50 -11.87 15.24
N PRO A 110 -1.48 -10.97 15.43
CA PRO A 110 -1.49 -10.07 16.57
C PRO A 110 -1.54 -10.83 17.89
N ASP A 111 -0.83 -10.33 18.91
CA ASP A 111 -0.79 -10.94 20.25
C ASP A 111 -2.17 -10.96 20.92
N SER A 112 -3.09 -10.08 20.50
CA SER A 112 -4.47 -10.03 21.00
C SER A 112 -5.43 -9.46 19.95
N LEU A 113 -6.73 -9.75 20.11
CA LEU A 113 -7.77 -9.09 19.28
C LEU A 113 -7.85 -7.58 19.54
N LEU A 114 -7.49 -7.14 20.75
CA LEU A 114 -7.50 -5.73 21.11
C LEU A 114 -6.45 -4.91 20.36
N SER A 115 -5.29 -5.49 20.02
CA SER A 115 -4.31 -4.79 19.18
C SER A 115 -4.80 -4.55 17.75
N LEU A 116 -5.84 -5.27 17.32
CA LEU A 116 -6.52 -5.00 16.06
C LEU A 116 -7.60 -3.91 16.15
N ALA A 117 -8.03 -3.52 17.36
CA ALA A 117 -9.17 -2.62 17.51
C ALA A 117 -8.94 -1.29 16.79
N VAL A 118 -7.81 -0.63 17.06
CA VAL A 118 -7.46 0.64 16.41
C VAL A 118 -7.36 0.52 14.89
N PRO A 119 -6.54 -0.38 14.30
CA PRO A 119 -6.44 -0.46 12.84
C PRO A 119 -7.76 -0.87 12.18
N VAL A 120 -8.53 -1.78 12.78
CA VAL A 120 -9.84 -2.19 12.24
C VAL A 120 -10.86 -1.06 12.30
N ILE A 121 -10.93 -0.31 13.40
CA ILE A 121 -11.82 0.85 13.53
C ILE A 121 -11.45 1.91 12.49
N VAL A 122 -10.17 2.28 12.40
CA VAL A 122 -9.71 3.29 11.42
C VAL A 122 -10.00 2.85 9.99
N PHE A 123 -9.70 1.60 9.65
CA PHE A 123 -9.99 1.05 8.33
C PHE A 123 -11.49 1.00 8.04
N GLY A 124 -12.28 0.54 9.00
CA GLY A 124 -13.74 0.47 8.91
C GLY A 124 -14.38 1.85 8.73
N LEU A 125 -13.90 2.87 9.44
CA LEU A 125 -14.33 4.26 9.26
C LEU A 125 -13.97 4.79 7.87
N ALA A 126 -12.76 4.50 7.37
CA ALA A 126 -12.33 4.93 6.04
C ALA A 126 -13.14 4.26 4.92
N ILE A 127 -13.49 2.97 5.08
CA ILE A 127 -14.39 2.25 4.18
C ILE A 127 -15.80 2.85 4.23
N SER A 128 -16.35 3.03 5.43
CA SER A 128 -17.70 3.59 5.62
C SER A 128 -17.82 4.98 4.98
N TYR A 129 -16.84 5.85 5.23
CA TYR A 129 -16.76 7.16 4.58
C TYR A 129 -16.67 7.03 3.06
N SER A 130 -15.85 6.11 2.54
CA SER A 130 -15.73 5.88 1.09
C SER A 130 -17.07 5.45 0.47
N LEU A 131 -17.78 4.51 1.08
CA LEU A 131 -19.08 4.04 0.60
C LEU A 131 -20.11 5.17 0.56
N VAL A 132 -20.18 5.97 1.62
CA VAL A 132 -21.04 7.16 1.67
C VAL A 132 -20.70 8.09 0.51
N THR A 133 -19.43 8.46 0.31
CA THR A 133 -19.04 9.38 -0.78
C THR A 133 -19.34 8.82 -2.18
N VAL A 134 -19.25 7.51 -2.38
CA VAL A 134 -19.59 6.87 -3.66
C VAL A 134 -21.10 6.90 -3.88
N TYR A 135 -21.88 6.55 -2.86
CA TYR A 135 -23.35 6.57 -2.91
C TYR A 135 -23.88 7.96 -3.26
N TRP A 136 -23.43 9.00 -2.55
CA TRP A 136 -23.85 10.38 -2.83
C TRP A 136 -23.54 10.83 -4.26
N ARG A 137 -22.38 10.41 -4.78
CA ARG A 137 -21.99 10.76 -6.15
C ARG A 137 -22.84 10.03 -7.19
N TYR A 138 -23.21 8.78 -6.92
CA TYR A 138 -24.10 8.01 -7.78
C TYR A 138 -25.51 8.62 -7.84
N GLU A 139 -26.05 9.03 -6.69
CA GLU A 139 -27.34 9.72 -6.59
C GLU A 139 -27.35 11.03 -7.37
N GLN A 140 -26.32 11.87 -7.22
CA GLN A 140 -26.21 13.12 -7.97
C GLN A 140 -26.21 12.91 -9.49
N VAL A 141 -25.44 11.93 -9.97
CA VAL A 141 -25.40 11.60 -11.40
C VAL A 141 -26.76 11.09 -11.89
N SER A 142 -27.44 10.28 -11.07
CA SER A 142 -28.76 9.73 -11.43
C SER A 142 -29.84 10.83 -11.49
N ALA A 143 -29.77 11.83 -10.61
CA ALA A 143 -30.68 12.96 -10.60
C ALA A 143 -30.47 13.94 -11.78
N GLU A 144 -29.26 14.02 -12.33
CA GLU A 144 -28.93 14.89 -13.47
C GLU A 144 -29.33 14.30 -14.84
N ILE A 145 -29.62 13.00 -14.94
CA ILE A 145 -30.07 12.37 -16.18
C ILE A 145 -31.58 12.68 -16.36
N PRO A 146 -31.98 13.47 -17.38
CA PRO A 146 -33.38 13.76 -17.62
C PRO A 146 -34.11 12.46 -17.97
N GLN A 147 -35.20 12.18 -17.28
CA GLN A 147 -36.12 11.09 -17.60
C GLN A 147 -36.68 11.37 -19.02
N ARG A 148 -36.16 10.65 -20.03
CA ARG A 148 -36.69 10.68 -21.40
C ARG A 148 -37.96 9.85 -21.49
#